data_AF-A0ABD5WI08-F1
#
_entry.id   AF-A0ABD5WI08-F1
#
_cell.length_a   1.000
_cell.length_b   1.000
_cell.length_c   1.000
_cell.angle_alpha   90.00
_cell.angle_beta   90.00
_cell.angle_gamma   90.00
#
_symmetry.space_group_name_H-M   'P 1'
#
loop_
_entity.id
_entity.type
_entity.pdbx_description
1 polymer ?
#
loop_
_entity_poly.entity_id
_entity_poly.type
_entity_poly.pdbx_seq_one_letter_code
_entity_poly.pdbx_strand_id
1 'polypeptide(L)'
;MTGSDTGSSTVTVDHLQYALDAAADDDLRAAAKWYALAGMEQLVEAGYEPCEGTATGVTYFLEAISADVRAENRSRARGHVRLVRPVLLDLAENATDACLRGLAREWLGDASLLVGERDALEQYRLAGEVFEEVAFDQRLFWGGTPAFDNAYGAMKAFLATYDIEYPSSYSVDFEDRVDAKRRAYRDVVDGA
;
A
#
# COMPACT_ATOMS: atom_id res chain seq x y z
N MET A 1 55.20 -9.29 6.41
CA MET A 1 53.93 -8.63 6.77
C MET A 1 52.92 -8.97 5.69
N THR A 2 52.09 -9.98 5.94
CA THR A 2 51.00 -10.38 5.04
C THR A 2 49.74 -9.64 5.50
N GLY A 3 49.35 -8.60 4.76
CA GLY A 3 48.07 -7.92 4.97
C GLY A 3 46.95 -8.81 4.46
N SER A 4 46.14 -9.34 5.36
CA SER A 4 44.88 -9.99 5.04
C SER A 4 43.82 -8.92 4.84
N ASP A 5 43.52 -8.63 3.58
CA ASP A 5 42.40 -7.79 3.18
C ASP A 5 41.13 -8.66 3.23
N THR A 6 40.50 -8.75 4.40
CA THR A 6 39.16 -9.32 4.52
C THR A 6 38.17 -8.25 4.09
N GLY A 7 37.97 -8.13 2.78
CA GLY A 7 36.86 -7.39 2.20
C GLY A 7 35.56 -7.99 2.70
N SER A 8 34.99 -7.38 3.75
CA SER A 8 33.63 -7.62 4.19
C SER A 8 32.71 -7.10 3.09
N SER A 9 32.40 -7.96 2.12
CA SER A 9 31.28 -7.73 1.21
C SER A 9 30.01 -7.72 2.06
N THR A 10 29.52 -6.52 2.36
CA THR A 10 28.20 -6.35 2.95
C THR A 10 27.21 -6.86 1.91
N VAL A 11 26.62 -8.03 2.15
CA VAL A 11 25.49 -8.50 1.34
C VAL A 11 24.35 -7.54 1.59
N THR A 12 24.05 -6.70 0.62
CA THR A 12 22.85 -5.85 0.66
C THR A 12 21.64 -6.80 0.57
N VAL A 13 20.79 -6.78 1.59
CA VAL A 13 19.57 -7.58 1.62
C VAL A 13 18.51 -6.79 0.85
N ASP A 14 18.13 -7.27 -0.34
CA ASP A 14 17.03 -6.69 -1.12
C ASP A 14 15.71 -7.30 -0.65
N HIS A 15 15.10 -6.68 0.36
CA HIS A 15 13.84 -7.16 0.95
C HIS A 15 12.70 -7.20 -0.06
N LEU A 16 12.68 -6.31 -1.05
CA LEU A 16 11.62 -6.29 -2.06
C LEU A 16 11.73 -7.49 -2.98
N GLN A 17 12.93 -7.81 -3.48
CA GLN A 17 13.11 -8.97 -4.35
C GLN A 17 12.69 -10.27 -3.62
N TYR A 18 13.04 -10.43 -2.35
CA TYR A 18 12.59 -11.58 -1.57
C TYR A 18 11.07 -11.63 -1.38
N ALA A 19 10.40 -10.48 -1.30
CA ALA A 19 8.95 -10.43 -1.23
C ALA A 19 8.29 -10.88 -2.54
N LEU A 20 8.83 -10.43 -3.67
CA LEU A 20 8.37 -10.79 -5.01
C LEU A 20 8.58 -12.28 -5.30
N ASP A 21 9.74 -12.82 -4.96
CA ASP A 21 10.04 -14.25 -5.12
C ASP A 21 9.08 -15.11 -4.28
N ALA A 22 8.89 -14.75 -3.01
CA ALA A 22 7.95 -15.47 -2.15
C ALA A 22 6.49 -15.38 -2.63
N ALA A 23 6.08 -14.23 -3.19
CA ALA A 23 4.75 -14.07 -3.78
C ALA A 23 4.58 -14.91 -5.05
N ALA A 24 5.62 -15.01 -5.88
CA ALA A 24 5.61 -15.84 -7.08
C ALA A 24 5.52 -17.34 -6.75
N ASP A 25 6.11 -17.76 -5.62
CA ASP A 25 6.05 -19.13 -5.10
C ASP A 25 4.77 -19.42 -4.27
N ASP A 26 3.84 -18.46 -4.18
CA ASP A 26 2.63 -18.53 -3.35
C ASP A 26 2.89 -18.71 -1.84
N ASP A 27 4.11 -18.43 -1.36
CA ASP A 27 4.42 -18.35 0.07
C ASP A 27 4.00 -16.97 0.61
N LEU A 28 2.68 -16.79 0.74
CA LEU A 28 2.07 -15.53 1.16
C LEU A 28 2.53 -15.05 2.54
N ARG A 29 2.88 -15.97 3.45
CA ARG A 29 3.37 -15.61 4.78
C ARG A 29 4.78 -15.05 4.74
N ALA A 30 5.64 -15.62 3.89
CA ALA A 30 6.97 -15.07 3.66
C ALA A 30 6.89 -13.75 2.88
N ALA A 31 6.07 -13.67 1.83
CA ALA A 31 5.85 -12.47 1.05
C ALA A 31 5.42 -11.29 1.96
N ALA A 32 4.42 -11.50 2.82
CA ALA A 32 3.96 -10.47 3.75
C ALA A 32 5.07 -9.96 4.69
N LYS A 33 5.90 -10.87 5.21
CA LYS A 33 7.05 -10.49 6.06
C LYS A 33 8.03 -9.61 5.29
N TRP A 34 8.41 -10.02 4.08
CA TRP A 34 9.42 -9.32 3.30
C TRP A 34 8.92 -7.97 2.77
N TYR A 35 7.66 -7.89 2.32
CA TYR A 35 7.02 -6.61 1.99
C TYR A 35 7.01 -5.65 3.17
N ALA A 36 6.68 -6.13 4.39
CA ALA A 36 6.68 -5.26 5.57
C ALA A 36 8.10 -4.75 5.92
N LEU A 37 9.14 -5.57 5.69
CA LEU A 37 10.53 -5.15 5.88
C LEU A 37 10.98 -4.12 4.83
N ALA A 38 10.67 -4.36 3.56
CA ALA A 38 10.92 -3.40 2.47
C ALA A 38 10.18 -2.07 2.72
N GLY A 39 8.93 -2.15 3.17
CA GLY A 39 8.14 -0.99 3.55
C GLY A 39 8.80 -0.17 4.66
N MET A 40 9.23 -0.84 5.73
CA MET A 40 9.92 -0.15 6.84
C MET A 40 11.24 0.48 6.39
N GLU A 41 12.01 -0.20 5.55
CA GLU A 41 13.27 0.32 5.00
C GLU A 41 13.03 1.63 4.22
N GLN A 42 12.02 1.64 3.35
CA GLN A 42 11.63 2.84 2.59
C GLN A 42 11.14 3.97 3.49
N LEU A 43 10.36 3.69 4.53
CA LEU A 43 9.92 4.70 5.49
C LEU A 43 11.10 5.32 6.25
N VAL A 44 12.08 4.50 6.65
CA VAL A 44 13.29 4.96 7.35
C VAL A 44 14.19 5.77 6.43
N GLU A 45 14.39 5.32 5.18
CA GLU A 45 15.17 6.05 4.16
C GLU A 45 14.56 7.42 3.86
N ALA A 46 13.23 7.49 3.76
CA ALA A 46 12.50 8.73 3.58
C ALA A 46 12.42 9.60 4.85
N GLY A 47 12.95 9.14 5.99
CA GLY A 47 12.87 9.85 7.27
C GLY A 47 11.43 10.09 7.75
N TYR A 48 10.46 9.32 7.25
CA TYR A 48 9.02 9.54 7.44
C TYR A 48 8.50 10.89 6.90
N GLU A 49 9.24 11.58 6.04
CA GLU A 49 8.80 12.84 5.45
C GLU A 49 7.70 12.62 4.41
N PRO A 50 6.77 13.57 4.21
CA PRO A 50 5.64 13.40 3.28
C PRO A 50 6.08 13.51 1.80
N CYS A 51 6.71 12.44 1.30
CA CYS A 51 7.33 12.35 -0.02
C CYS A 51 7.02 11.01 -0.72
N GLU A 52 7.52 10.85 -1.95
CA GLU A 52 7.36 9.63 -2.76
C GLU A 52 7.99 8.38 -2.12
N GLY A 53 9.12 8.51 -1.40
CA GLY A 53 9.72 7.39 -0.67
C GLY A 53 8.81 6.85 0.43
N THR A 54 8.19 7.74 1.21
CA THR A 54 7.19 7.37 2.22
C THR A 54 5.96 6.74 1.58
N ALA A 55 5.48 7.27 0.45
CA ALA A 55 4.39 6.66 -0.31
C ALA A 55 4.73 5.24 -0.76
N THR A 56 5.93 5.01 -1.28
CA THR A 56 6.40 3.68 -1.68
C THR A 56 6.40 2.72 -0.48
N GLY A 57 6.98 3.13 0.65
CA GLY A 57 7.01 2.32 1.86
C GLY A 57 5.62 1.93 2.39
N VAL A 58 4.68 2.88 2.39
CA VAL A 58 3.27 2.64 2.72
C VAL A 58 2.64 1.56 1.82
N THR A 59 2.91 1.61 0.52
CA THR A 59 2.27 0.69 -0.44
C THR A 59 2.84 -0.73 -0.36
N TYR A 60 4.11 -0.90 0.04
CA TYR A 60 4.62 -2.21 0.45
C TYR A 60 3.93 -2.74 1.71
N PHE A 61 3.55 -1.88 2.65
CA PHE A 61 2.71 -2.32 3.77
C PHE A 61 1.33 -2.78 3.30
N LEU A 62 0.72 -2.17 2.28
CA LEU A 62 -0.55 -2.65 1.72
C LEU A 62 -0.40 -4.05 1.12
N GLU A 63 0.67 -4.30 0.36
CA GLU A 63 1.00 -5.65 -0.14
C GLU A 63 1.17 -6.65 1.01
N ALA A 64 1.88 -6.25 2.07
CA ALA A 64 2.06 -7.08 3.25
C ALA A 64 0.72 -7.44 3.94
N ILE A 65 -0.15 -6.44 4.12
CA ILE A 65 -1.48 -6.63 4.73
C ILE A 65 -2.32 -7.55 3.85
N SER A 66 -2.35 -7.33 2.54
CA SER A 66 -3.10 -8.15 1.58
C SER A 66 -2.63 -9.61 1.62
N ALA A 67 -1.31 -9.85 1.52
CA ALA A 67 -0.73 -11.18 1.59
C ALA A 67 -1.06 -11.90 2.92
N ASP A 68 -0.95 -11.22 4.07
CA ASP A 68 -1.33 -11.80 5.36
C ASP A 68 -2.81 -12.14 5.46
N VAL A 69 -3.68 -11.27 4.95
CA VAL A 69 -5.13 -11.49 4.95
C VAL A 69 -5.50 -12.73 4.14
N ARG A 70 -4.91 -12.88 2.94
CA ARG A 70 -5.10 -14.06 2.08
C ARG A 70 -4.49 -15.33 2.67
N ALA A 71 -3.43 -15.21 3.47
CA ALA A 71 -2.83 -16.29 4.25
C ALA A 71 -3.55 -16.60 5.59
N GLU A 72 -4.73 -16.00 5.80
CA GLU A 72 -5.54 -16.07 7.02
C GLU A 72 -4.85 -15.56 8.31
N ASN A 73 -3.75 -14.82 8.18
CA ASN A 73 -2.99 -14.26 9.28
C ASN A 73 -3.50 -12.86 9.69
N ARG A 74 -4.79 -12.79 10.05
CA ARG A 74 -5.48 -11.53 10.36
C ARG A 74 -4.87 -10.74 11.53
N SER A 75 -4.21 -11.43 12.47
CA SER A 75 -3.56 -10.77 13.61
C SER A 75 -2.36 -9.94 13.17
N ARG A 76 -1.48 -10.51 12.34
CA ARG A 76 -0.30 -9.80 11.82
C ARG A 76 -0.70 -8.70 10.84
N ALA A 77 -1.69 -8.94 9.97
CA ALA A 77 -2.27 -7.91 9.11
C ALA A 77 -2.72 -6.66 9.89
N ARG A 78 -3.49 -6.84 10.97
CA ARG A 78 -3.90 -5.72 11.85
C ARG A 78 -2.70 -5.05 12.53
N GLY A 79 -1.65 -5.80 12.85
CA GLY A 79 -0.38 -5.26 13.33
C GLY A 79 0.24 -4.30 12.30
N HIS A 80 0.29 -4.69 11.03
CA HIS A 80 0.77 -3.85 9.94
C HIS A 80 -0.09 -2.59 9.74
N VAL A 81 -1.43 -2.71 9.81
CA VAL A 81 -2.33 -1.53 9.77
C VAL A 81 -1.99 -0.53 10.88
N ARG A 82 -1.76 -0.99 12.12
CA ARG A 82 -1.39 -0.10 13.24
C ARG A 82 -0.06 0.63 13.03
N LEU A 83 0.89 0.00 12.31
CA LEU A 83 2.19 0.60 12.01
C LEU A 83 2.08 1.69 10.93
N VAL A 84 1.32 1.43 9.87
CA VAL A 84 1.24 2.34 8.71
C VAL A 84 0.22 3.46 8.90
N ARG A 85 -0.83 3.25 9.69
CA ARG A 85 -1.93 4.22 9.92
C ARG A 85 -1.43 5.61 10.36
N PRO A 86 -0.51 5.76 11.33
CA PRO A 86 -0.01 7.09 11.72
C PRO A 86 0.72 7.82 10.58
N VAL A 87 1.51 7.10 9.78
CA VAL A 87 2.24 7.67 8.64
C VAL A 87 1.28 8.16 7.56
N LEU A 88 0.27 7.35 7.27
CA LEU A 88 -0.77 7.71 6.32
C LEU A 88 -1.63 8.90 6.78
N LEU A 89 -1.96 8.99 8.08
CA LEU A 89 -2.68 10.14 8.62
C LEU A 89 -1.85 11.42 8.50
N ASP A 90 -0.56 11.35 8.81
CA ASP A 90 0.36 12.48 8.65
C ASP A 90 0.46 12.93 7.19
N LEU A 91 0.64 11.99 6.25
CA LEU A 91 0.61 12.28 4.81
C LEU A 91 -0.69 12.97 4.39
N ALA A 92 -1.83 12.43 4.85
CA ALA A 92 -3.15 12.95 4.47
C ALA A 92 -3.43 14.35 5.00
N GLU A 93 -2.78 14.77 6.08
CA GLU A 93 -2.97 16.07 6.73
C GLU A 93 -1.90 17.09 6.34
N ASN A 94 -0.65 16.64 6.17
CA ASN A 94 0.52 17.51 6.11
C ASN A 94 1.26 17.49 4.76
N ALA A 95 0.93 16.59 3.83
CA ALA A 95 1.56 16.63 2.51
C ALA A 95 1.19 17.92 1.76
N THR A 96 2.21 18.53 1.14
CA THR A 96 2.06 19.74 0.32
C THR A 96 1.34 19.43 -1.00
N ASP A 97 1.60 18.26 -1.58
CA ASP A 97 0.93 17.75 -2.76
C ASP A 97 -0.49 17.26 -2.42
N ALA A 98 -1.50 17.90 -3.02
CA ALA A 98 -2.91 17.54 -2.85
C ALA A 98 -3.23 16.13 -3.35
N CYS A 99 -2.58 15.68 -4.42
CA CYS A 99 -2.72 14.32 -4.95
C CYS A 99 -2.23 13.29 -3.94
N LEU A 100 -1.07 13.54 -3.32
CA LEU A 100 -0.54 12.66 -2.27
C LEU A 100 -1.45 12.63 -1.03
N ARG A 101 -2.07 13.76 -0.64
CA ARG A 101 -3.09 13.76 0.43
C ARG A 101 -4.28 12.86 0.10
N GLY A 102 -4.78 12.94 -1.14
CA GLY A 102 -5.90 12.12 -1.62
C GLY A 102 -5.54 10.63 -1.66
N LEU A 103 -4.36 10.29 -2.19
CA LEU A 103 -3.83 8.93 -2.20
C LEU A 103 -3.64 8.37 -0.78
N ALA A 104 -3.15 9.19 0.16
CA ALA A 104 -3.02 8.77 1.55
C ALA A 104 -4.38 8.45 2.19
N ARG A 105 -5.42 9.24 1.93
CA ARG A 105 -6.80 8.92 2.35
C ARG A 105 -7.30 7.63 1.70
N GLU A 106 -7.04 7.46 0.42
CA GLU A 106 -7.42 6.23 -0.28
C GLU A 106 -6.74 4.99 0.32
N TRP A 107 -5.44 5.06 0.58
CA TRP A 107 -4.65 3.98 1.14
C TRP A 107 -4.98 3.70 2.62
N LEU A 108 -5.44 4.70 3.39
CA LEU A 108 -6.07 4.46 4.71
C LEU A 108 -7.35 3.63 4.56
N GLY A 109 -8.13 3.95 3.54
CA GLY A 109 -9.32 3.17 3.17
C GLY A 109 -8.96 1.73 2.82
N ASP A 110 -7.94 1.53 1.99
CA ASP A 110 -7.44 0.22 1.58
C ASP A 110 -6.98 -0.60 2.78
N ALA A 111 -6.08 -0.04 3.60
CA ALA A 111 -5.58 -0.69 4.80
C ALA A 111 -6.71 -1.13 5.74
N SER A 112 -7.74 -0.28 5.90
CA SER A 112 -8.93 -0.57 6.71
C SER A 112 -9.80 -1.67 6.09
N LEU A 113 -10.06 -1.59 4.77
CA LEU A 113 -10.87 -2.57 4.05
C LEU A 113 -10.25 -3.97 4.09
N LEU A 114 -8.93 -4.07 3.88
CA LEU A 114 -8.19 -5.34 3.90
C LEU A 114 -8.40 -6.11 5.21
N VAL A 115 -8.54 -5.40 6.34
CA VAL A 115 -8.75 -6.02 7.66
C VAL A 115 -10.21 -6.00 8.14
N GLY A 116 -11.14 -5.55 7.29
CA GLY A 116 -12.58 -5.49 7.56
C GLY A 116 -12.99 -4.40 8.56
N GLU A 117 -12.25 -3.29 8.63
CA GLU A 117 -12.57 -2.14 9.48
C GLU A 117 -13.55 -1.19 8.80
N ARG A 118 -14.57 -0.76 9.56
CA ARG A 118 -15.65 0.13 9.06
C ARG A 118 -15.19 1.52 8.63
N ASP A 119 -14.03 1.94 9.10
CA ASP A 119 -13.43 3.24 8.82
C ASP A 119 -13.10 3.42 7.31
N ALA A 120 -13.02 2.32 6.55
CA ALA A 120 -12.69 2.35 5.14
C ALA A 120 -13.59 3.27 4.30
N LEU A 121 -14.91 3.23 4.53
CA LEU A 121 -15.87 4.06 3.77
C LEU A 121 -15.64 5.55 3.97
N GLU A 122 -15.33 5.97 5.20
CA GLU A 122 -15.11 7.38 5.50
C GLU A 122 -13.80 7.87 4.86
N GLN A 123 -12.75 7.05 4.87
CA GLN A 123 -11.49 7.40 4.22
C GLN A 123 -11.64 7.48 2.69
N TYR A 124 -12.40 6.57 2.08
CA TYR A 124 -12.75 6.69 0.66
C TYR A 124 -13.61 7.92 0.38
N ARG A 125 -14.52 8.31 1.29
CA ARG A 125 -15.30 9.55 1.18
C ARG A 125 -14.37 10.75 1.05
N LEU A 126 -13.47 10.90 2.02
CA LEU A 126 -12.48 11.98 2.09
C LEU A 126 -11.51 11.99 0.90
N ALA A 127 -11.07 10.81 0.43
CA ALA A 127 -10.21 10.72 -0.75
C ALA A 127 -10.87 11.33 -1.99
N GLY A 128 -12.14 11.02 -2.22
CA GLY A 128 -12.92 11.58 -3.33
C GLY A 128 -12.99 13.11 -3.28
N GLU A 129 -13.31 13.67 -2.10
CA GLU A 129 -13.37 15.14 -1.91
C GLU A 129 -12.03 15.81 -2.22
N VAL A 130 -10.90 15.20 -1.84
CA VAL A 130 -9.59 15.74 -2.18
C VAL A 130 -9.33 15.66 -3.68
N PHE A 131 -9.71 14.55 -4.34
CA PHE A 131 -9.43 14.36 -5.75
C PHE A 131 -10.20 15.34 -6.66
N GLU A 132 -11.38 15.83 -6.26
CA GLU A 132 -12.12 16.89 -7.00
C GLU A 132 -11.26 18.13 -7.29
N GLU A 133 -10.27 18.41 -6.45
CA GLU A 133 -9.36 19.57 -6.57
C GLU A 133 -8.02 19.25 -7.24
N VAL A 134 -7.73 17.96 -7.51
CA VAL A 134 -6.43 17.51 -8.05
C VAL A 134 -6.40 17.65 -9.57
N ALA A 135 -5.40 18.37 -10.05
CA ALA A 135 -5.19 18.61 -11.47
C ALA A 135 -4.81 17.31 -12.23
N PHE A 136 -5.25 17.22 -13.49
CA PHE A 136 -5.09 16.00 -14.31
C PHE A 136 -3.62 15.58 -14.51
N ASP A 137 -2.70 16.54 -14.63
CA ASP A 137 -1.27 16.29 -14.76
C ASP A 137 -0.67 15.65 -13.49
N GLN A 138 -1.14 16.06 -12.30
CA GLN A 138 -0.77 15.41 -11.05
C GLN A 138 -1.31 13.97 -10.96
N ARG A 139 -2.55 13.75 -11.42
CA ARG A 139 -3.13 12.40 -11.51
C ARG A 139 -2.32 11.49 -12.45
N LEU A 140 -1.90 12.02 -13.60
CA LEU A 140 -1.05 11.31 -14.57
C LEU A 140 0.33 10.97 -14.00
N PHE A 141 0.98 11.93 -13.32
CA PHE A 141 2.28 11.70 -12.69
C PHE A 141 2.18 10.55 -11.69
N TRP A 142 1.28 10.66 -10.71
CA TRP A 142 1.15 9.67 -9.65
C TRP A 142 0.68 8.31 -10.16
N GLY A 143 -0.21 8.29 -11.16
CA GLY A 143 -0.67 7.06 -11.80
C GLY A 143 0.41 6.28 -12.56
N GLY A 144 1.60 6.87 -12.78
CA GLY A 144 2.75 6.19 -13.36
C GLY A 144 3.85 5.82 -12.36
N THR A 145 3.64 6.03 -11.05
CA THR A 145 4.65 5.77 -10.03
C THR A 145 4.59 4.34 -9.49
N PRO A 146 5.72 3.76 -9.03
CA PRO A 146 5.73 2.43 -8.41
C PRO A 146 4.80 2.29 -7.20
N ALA A 147 4.69 3.34 -6.39
CA ALA A 147 3.80 3.35 -5.22
C ALA A 147 2.34 3.04 -5.63
N PHE A 148 1.89 3.67 -6.71
CA PHE A 148 0.56 3.45 -7.24
C PHE A 148 0.33 2.00 -7.70
N ASP A 149 1.29 1.44 -8.46
CA ASP A 149 1.22 0.07 -8.95
C ASP A 149 1.20 -0.96 -7.81
N ASN A 150 1.97 -0.74 -6.73
CA ASN A 150 1.97 -1.60 -5.55
C ASN A 150 0.63 -1.55 -4.81
N ALA A 151 0.06 -0.36 -4.60
CA ALA A 151 -1.25 -0.24 -3.98
C ALA A 151 -2.34 -0.93 -4.81
N TYR A 152 -2.24 -0.80 -6.14
CA TYR A 152 -3.11 -1.49 -7.08
C TYR A 152 -2.99 -3.02 -6.98
N GLY A 153 -1.75 -3.54 -6.98
CA GLY A 153 -1.44 -4.96 -6.86
C GLY A 153 -2.07 -5.58 -5.62
N ALA A 154 -1.84 -4.95 -4.46
CA ALA A 154 -2.37 -5.38 -3.17
C ALA A 154 -3.91 -5.51 -3.18
N MET A 155 -4.60 -4.48 -3.69
CA MET A 155 -6.06 -4.43 -3.73
C MET A 155 -6.65 -5.40 -4.75
N LYS A 156 -6.04 -5.52 -5.94
CA LYS A 156 -6.47 -6.47 -6.97
C LYS A 156 -6.38 -7.90 -6.46
N ALA A 157 -5.26 -8.27 -5.83
CA ALA A 157 -5.05 -9.60 -5.29
C ALA A 157 -6.04 -9.94 -4.15
N PHE A 158 -6.35 -8.95 -3.30
CA PHE A 158 -7.33 -9.11 -2.23
C PHE A 158 -8.77 -9.23 -2.76
N LEU A 159 -9.22 -8.32 -3.62
CA LEU A 159 -10.61 -8.32 -4.10
C LEU A 159 -10.94 -9.55 -4.95
N ALA A 160 -9.93 -10.13 -5.61
CA ALA A 160 -10.07 -11.41 -6.30
C ALA A 160 -10.49 -12.56 -5.36
N THR A 161 -10.20 -12.50 -4.05
CA THR A 161 -10.66 -13.55 -3.11
C THR A 161 -12.15 -13.46 -2.80
N TYR A 162 -12.81 -12.40 -3.23
CA TYR A 162 -14.25 -12.16 -3.09
C TYR A 162 -14.97 -12.20 -4.45
N ASP A 163 -14.30 -12.68 -5.51
CA ASP A 163 -14.80 -12.67 -6.89
C ASP A 163 -15.18 -11.27 -7.41
N ILE A 164 -14.54 -10.22 -6.88
CA ILE A 164 -14.77 -8.83 -7.29
C ILE A 164 -13.72 -8.44 -8.33
N GLU A 165 -14.17 -8.11 -9.54
CA GLU A 165 -13.30 -7.55 -10.57
C GLU A 165 -12.90 -6.11 -10.19
N TYR A 166 -11.59 -5.90 -10.03
CA TYR A 166 -11.05 -4.58 -9.72
C TYR A 166 -10.72 -3.83 -11.02
N PRO A 167 -11.02 -2.51 -11.13
CA PRO A 167 -10.76 -1.72 -12.34
C PRO A 167 -9.31 -1.79 -12.81
N SER A 168 -9.02 -1.31 -14.02
CA SER A 168 -7.65 -1.28 -14.54
C SER A 168 -6.74 -0.36 -13.72
N SER A 169 -5.46 -0.73 -13.57
CA SER A 169 -4.43 0.15 -12.99
C SER A 169 -4.27 1.45 -13.77
N TYR A 170 -4.60 1.45 -15.06
CA TYR A 170 -4.52 2.63 -15.92
C TYR A 170 -5.71 3.60 -15.75
N SER A 171 -6.58 3.40 -14.76
CA SER A 171 -7.61 4.38 -14.43
C SER A 171 -6.97 5.64 -13.84
N VAL A 172 -6.70 6.61 -14.71
CA VAL A 172 -6.29 7.98 -14.34
C VAL A 172 -7.44 8.73 -13.65
N ASP A 173 -8.67 8.22 -13.76
CA ASP A 173 -9.79 8.69 -12.98
C ASP A 173 -9.74 8.08 -11.58
N PHE A 174 -9.27 8.90 -10.64
CA PHE A 174 -9.13 8.53 -9.23
C PHE A 174 -10.49 8.47 -8.52
N GLU A 175 -11.48 9.22 -8.98
CA GLU A 175 -12.82 9.23 -8.41
C GLU A 175 -13.55 7.92 -8.73
N ASP A 176 -13.50 7.49 -9.99
CA ASP A 176 -14.06 6.21 -10.43
C ASP A 176 -13.45 5.01 -9.66
N ARG A 177 -12.15 5.07 -9.38
CA ARG A 177 -11.43 4.06 -8.59
C ARG A 177 -11.92 4.02 -7.15
N VAL A 178 -12.02 5.18 -6.50
CA VAL A 178 -12.55 5.31 -5.14
C VAL A 178 -13.97 4.77 -5.06
N ASP A 179 -14.82 5.07 -6.04
CA ASP A 179 -16.18 4.58 -6.09
C ASP A 179 -16.26 3.06 -6.30
N ALA A 180 -15.37 2.48 -7.10
CA ALA A 180 -15.25 1.02 -7.20
C ALA A 180 -14.92 0.37 -5.85
N LYS A 181 -14.01 0.97 -5.06
CA LYS A 181 -13.67 0.50 -3.70
C LYS A 181 -14.82 0.64 -2.72
N ARG A 182 -15.60 1.73 -2.79
CA ARG A 182 -16.80 1.92 -1.96
C ARG A 182 -17.89 0.89 -2.27
N ARG A 183 -18.04 0.50 -3.55
CA ARG A 183 -18.93 -0.60 -3.94
C ARG A 183 -18.43 -1.93 -3.36
N ALA A 184 -17.15 -2.24 -3.57
CA ALA A 184 -16.53 -3.46 -3.05
C ALA A 184 -16.56 -3.58 -1.52
N TYR A 185 -16.52 -2.45 -0.79
CA TYR A 185 -16.64 -2.46 0.67
C TYR A 185 -17.90 -3.19 1.16
N ARG A 186 -19.05 -3.00 0.49
CA ARG A 186 -20.30 -3.64 0.91
C ARG A 186 -20.19 -5.15 0.81
N ASP A 187 -19.61 -5.64 -0.27
CA ASP A 187 -19.45 -7.07 -0.52
C ASP A 187 -18.46 -7.71 0.46
N VAL A 188 -17.41 -6.98 0.85
CA VAL A 188 -16.36 -7.46 1.78
C VAL A 188 -16.76 -7.38 3.25
N VAL A 189 -17.43 -6.29 3.67
CA VAL A 189 -17.69 -5.99 5.09
C VAL A 189 -19.14 -6.23 5.48
N ASP A 190 -20.10 -5.94 4.60
CA ASP A 190 -21.52 -6.16 4.88
C ASP A 190 -22.00 -7.56 4.41
N GLY A 191 -21.26 -8.20 3.49
CA GLY A 191 -21.51 -9.54 2.96
C GLY A 191 -20.85 -10.70 3.71
N ALA A 192 -19.98 -10.41 4.69
CA ALA A 192 -19.28 -11.38 5.55
C ALA A 192 -20.01 -11.63 6.89
#